data_AF-A0A4Q7PJB7-F1
#
_entry.id   AF-A0A4Q7PJB7-F1
#
_cell.length_a   1.000
_cell.length_b   1.000
_cell.length_c   1.000
_cell.angle_alpha   90.00
_cell.angle_beta   90.00
_cell.angle_gamma   90.00
#
_symmetry.space_group_name_H-M   'P 1'
#
loop_
_entity.id
_entity.type
_entity.pdbx_description
1 polymer ?
#
loop_
_entity_poly.entity_id
_entity_poly.type
_entity_poly.pdbx_seq_one_letter_code
_entity_poly.pdbx_strand_id
1 'polypeptide(L)'
;MMYRYLIMLKILVLIGVTAQAQEVKVDKPFPRGLDKGLVFNMLLEGFLDRFTDAEFIEENSFRKVYKMIPYLKDIKEVYLYFDKDGEEPLYEMIFVFHETEKAKETALKLYGSPNYNDTEWRMKYKYLTLWSWIYKNKMVLVGNSYNSNHEWTDSFN
;
A
#
# COMPACT_ATOMS: atom_id res chain seq x y z
N MET A 1 -41.55 -17.78 48.99
CA MET A 1 -41.59 -18.71 47.84
C MET A 1 -40.81 -18.07 46.70
N MET A 2 -39.73 -18.75 46.27
CA MET A 2 -39.11 -18.71 44.92
C MET A 2 -38.72 -17.31 44.38
N TYR A 3 -37.50 -16.77 44.50
CA TYR A 3 -36.16 -17.37 44.33
C TYR A 3 -36.01 -18.31 43.12
N ARG A 4 -36.67 -18.05 41.97
CA ARG A 4 -36.52 -18.91 40.77
C ARG A 4 -36.54 -18.25 39.37
N TYR A 5 -36.44 -16.93 39.24
CA TYR A 5 -36.26 -16.32 37.90
C TYR A 5 -35.13 -15.27 37.81
N LEU A 6 -34.19 -15.35 38.75
CA LEU A 6 -32.80 -14.98 38.49
C LEU A 6 -32.15 -16.20 37.81
N ILE A 7 -31.33 -15.98 36.77
CA ILE A 7 -30.66 -16.98 35.90
C ILE A 7 -31.39 -17.23 34.55
N MET A 8 -31.47 -16.18 33.73
CA MET A 8 -31.34 -16.27 32.26
C MET A 8 -30.41 -15.13 31.78
N LEU A 9 -29.32 -14.93 32.52
CA LEU A 9 -28.26 -13.95 32.23
C LEU A 9 -26.92 -14.67 32.08
N LYS A 10 -26.83 -15.63 31.17
CA LYS A 10 -25.62 -16.33 30.72
C LYS A 10 -26.01 -16.90 29.36
N ILE A 11 -25.47 -16.54 28.20
CA ILE A 11 -24.09 -16.24 27.84
C ILE A 11 -24.18 -15.39 26.56
N LEU A 12 -23.97 -14.08 26.64
CA LEU A 12 -23.57 -13.31 25.45
C LEU A 12 -22.07 -13.58 25.32
N VAL A 13 -21.69 -14.61 24.55
CA VAL A 13 -20.29 -14.76 24.15
C VAL A 13 -20.02 -13.56 23.26
N LEU A 14 -19.47 -12.48 23.85
CA LEU A 14 -18.61 -11.58 23.10
C LEU A 14 -17.47 -12.47 22.61
N ILE A 15 -17.64 -13.04 21.42
CA ILE A 15 -16.52 -13.43 20.59
C ILE A 15 -15.93 -12.10 20.18
N GLY A 16 -15.13 -11.52 21.06
CA GLY A 16 -14.17 -10.51 20.66
C GLY A 16 -13.26 -11.23 19.68
N VAL A 17 -13.59 -11.12 18.39
CA VAL A 17 -12.62 -11.37 17.33
C VAL A 17 -11.60 -10.26 17.53
N THR A 18 -10.64 -10.51 18.42
CA THR A 18 -9.36 -9.84 18.32
C THR A 18 -8.84 -10.30 16.97
N ALA A 19 -9.05 -9.48 15.94
CA ALA A 19 -8.33 -9.60 14.70
C ALA A 19 -6.87 -9.49 15.09
N GLN A 20 -6.23 -10.63 15.37
CA GLN A 20 -4.79 -10.70 15.46
C GLN A 20 -4.35 -10.21 14.08
N ALA A 21 -3.69 -9.05 14.03
CA ALA A 21 -3.20 -8.46 12.80
C ALA A 21 -2.29 -9.50 12.14
N GLN A 22 -2.86 -10.29 11.23
CA GLN A 22 -2.16 -11.37 10.59
C GLN A 22 -1.20 -10.73 9.60
N GLU A 23 0.08 -11.05 9.76
CA GLU A 23 1.12 -10.55 8.89
C GLU A 23 0.92 -11.12 7.49
N VAL A 24 0.42 -10.30 6.56
CA VAL A 24 0.14 -10.70 5.18
C VAL A 24 1.44 -10.62 4.39
N LYS A 25 1.93 -11.76 3.89
CA LYS A 25 3.02 -11.81 2.92
C LYS A 25 2.45 -11.65 1.52
N VAL A 26 3.08 -10.78 0.72
CA VAL A 26 2.70 -10.57 -0.68
C VAL A 26 3.92 -10.76 -1.58
N ASP A 27 3.75 -11.51 -2.66
CA ASP A 27 4.82 -11.72 -3.66
C ASP A 27 4.72 -10.70 -4.81
N LYS A 28 3.49 -10.28 -5.13
CA LYS A 28 3.19 -9.32 -6.20
C LYS A 28 2.33 -8.20 -5.63
N PRO A 29 2.97 -7.13 -5.11
CA PRO A 29 2.25 -6.08 -4.42
C PRO A 29 1.55 -5.10 -5.38
N PHE A 30 1.62 -5.31 -6.70
CA PHE A 30 1.05 -4.41 -7.70
C PHE A 30 0.01 -5.11 -8.57
N PRO A 31 -0.94 -4.36 -9.17
CA PRO A 31 -1.87 -4.92 -10.16
C PRO A 31 -1.12 -5.59 -11.32
N ARG A 32 -1.61 -6.75 -11.77
CA ARG A 32 -1.04 -7.48 -12.91
C ARG A 32 -0.96 -6.58 -14.14
N GLY A 33 0.14 -6.63 -14.88
CA GLY A 33 0.38 -5.82 -16.08
C GLY A 33 1.17 -4.53 -15.83
N LEU A 34 1.38 -4.15 -14.56
CA LEU A 34 2.40 -3.18 -14.15
C LEU A 34 3.75 -3.84 -13.82
N ASP A 35 3.79 -5.17 -13.75
CA ASP A 35 4.92 -5.99 -13.33
C ASP A 35 6.04 -6.14 -14.38
N LYS A 36 6.25 -5.13 -15.24
CA LYS A 36 7.38 -5.04 -16.20
C LYS A 36 8.74 -4.82 -15.51
N GLY A 37 8.99 -5.49 -14.39
CA GLY A 37 10.22 -5.33 -13.60
C GLY A 37 10.23 -4.12 -12.66
N LEU A 38 9.08 -3.46 -12.46
CA LEU A 38 8.92 -2.44 -11.44
C LEU A 38 8.98 -3.08 -10.05
N VAL A 39 9.88 -2.62 -9.19
CA VAL A 39 10.07 -3.12 -7.83
C VAL A 39 10.43 -1.96 -6.90
N PHE A 40 9.96 -2.02 -5.65
CA PHE A 40 10.44 -1.10 -4.61
C PHE A 40 11.95 -1.21 -4.44
N ASN A 41 12.57 -0.09 -4.05
CA ASN A 41 14.02 0.11 -3.92
C ASN A 41 14.82 -0.03 -5.23
N MET A 42 14.18 -0.02 -6.41
CA MET A 42 14.94 0.16 -7.64
C MET A 42 15.45 1.61 -7.73
N LEU A 43 16.69 1.77 -8.20
CA LEU A 43 17.31 3.09 -8.36
C LEU A 43 16.68 3.84 -9.54
N LEU A 44 16.66 5.16 -9.47
CA LEU A 44 16.11 6.01 -10.53
C LEU A 44 16.78 5.76 -11.89
N GLU A 45 18.11 5.65 -11.93
CA GLU A 45 18.85 5.36 -13.18
C GLU A 45 18.33 4.06 -13.83
N GLY A 46 18.28 2.97 -13.07
CA GLY A 46 17.77 1.69 -13.56
C GLY A 46 16.28 1.68 -13.89
N PHE A 47 15.50 2.64 -13.37
CA PHE A 47 14.12 2.87 -13.77
C PHE A 47 14.06 3.59 -15.13
N LEU A 48 14.79 4.68 -15.30
CA LEU A 48 14.80 5.47 -16.54
C LEU A 48 15.29 4.65 -17.75
N ASP A 49 16.23 3.73 -17.53
CA ASP A 49 16.70 2.80 -18.57
C ASP A 49 15.61 1.84 -19.06
N ARG A 50 14.64 1.49 -18.20
CA ARG A 50 13.59 0.50 -18.50
C ARG A 50 12.27 1.12 -18.90
N PHE A 51 11.94 2.27 -18.33
CA PHE A 51 10.67 2.96 -18.46
C PHE A 51 10.88 4.30 -19.17
N THR A 52 11.29 4.21 -20.44
CA THR A 52 11.64 5.37 -21.27
C THR A 52 10.44 6.25 -21.65
N ASP A 53 9.22 5.74 -21.45
CA ASP A 53 7.96 6.45 -21.64
C ASP A 53 7.43 7.12 -20.36
N ALA A 54 8.15 7.01 -19.24
CA ALA A 54 7.79 7.71 -18.01
C ALA A 54 8.01 9.23 -18.14
N GLU A 55 7.00 10.01 -17.77
CA GLU A 55 7.04 11.47 -17.80
C GLU A 55 7.54 12.01 -16.46
N PHE A 56 8.58 12.84 -16.48
CA PHE A 56 8.98 13.62 -15.30
C PHE A 56 7.93 14.68 -14.99
N ILE A 57 7.45 14.71 -13.75
CA ILE A 57 6.39 15.64 -13.31
C ILE A 57 6.97 16.79 -12.51
N GLU A 58 7.70 16.47 -11.44
CA GLU A 58 8.26 17.47 -10.55
C GLU A 58 9.43 16.90 -9.73
N GLU A 59 10.22 17.82 -9.18
CA GLU A 59 11.22 17.55 -8.16
C GLU A 59 11.05 18.61 -7.06
N ASN A 60 11.15 18.19 -5.81
CA ASN A 60 11.14 19.08 -4.66
C ASN A 60 12.40 18.87 -3.79
N SER A 61 12.37 19.27 -2.52
CA SER A 61 13.53 19.15 -1.64
C SER A 61 13.85 17.73 -1.18
N PHE A 62 12.93 16.77 -1.33
CA PHE A 62 13.09 15.40 -0.80
C PHE A 62 12.70 14.28 -1.78
N ARG A 63 12.14 14.60 -2.94
CA ARG A 63 11.74 13.57 -3.92
C ARG A 63 11.73 14.05 -5.37
N LYS A 64 11.82 13.07 -6.27
CA LYS A 64 11.53 13.18 -7.70
C LYS A 64 10.29 12.37 -8.06
N VAL A 65 9.41 12.95 -8.86
CA VAL A 65 8.11 12.36 -9.22
C VAL A 65 8.05 12.10 -10.72
N TYR A 66 7.74 10.85 -11.06
CA TYR A 66 7.48 10.42 -12.43
C TYR A 66 6.05 9.91 -12.57
N LYS A 67 5.51 9.95 -13.79
CA LYS A 67 4.17 9.47 -14.14
C LYS A 67 4.27 8.47 -15.29
N MET A 68 3.53 7.37 -15.17
CA MET A 68 3.35 6.39 -16.23
C MET A 68 1.85 6.21 -16.52
N ILE A 69 1.51 5.95 -17.78
CA ILE A 69 0.15 5.56 -18.18
C ILE A 69 0.17 4.07 -18.51
N PRO A 70 -0.32 3.19 -17.62
CA PRO A 70 -0.29 1.76 -17.89
C PRO A 70 -1.34 1.37 -18.91
N TYR A 71 -1.08 0.27 -19.63
CA TYR A 71 -2.07 -0.38 -20.50
C TYR A 71 -3.05 -1.23 -19.68
N LEU A 72 -3.68 -0.61 -18.65
CA LEU A 72 -4.62 -1.27 -17.74
C LEU A 72 -5.93 -0.51 -17.71
N LYS A 73 -7.03 -1.20 -18.06
CA LYS A 73 -8.35 -0.61 -18.22
C LYS A 73 -8.83 0.22 -17.03
N ASP A 74 -8.54 -0.23 -15.81
CA ASP A 74 -9.07 0.38 -14.58
C ASP A 74 -8.15 1.46 -14.00
N ILE A 75 -6.90 1.55 -14.47
CA ILE A 75 -5.86 2.46 -13.94
C ILE A 75 -5.57 3.53 -14.97
N LYS A 76 -5.85 4.78 -14.61
CA LYS A 76 -5.62 5.95 -15.47
C LYS A 76 -4.13 6.28 -15.57
N GLU A 77 -3.45 6.32 -14.43
CA GLU A 77 -2.05 6.74 -14.33
C GLU A 77 -1.44 6.22 -13.02
N VAL A 78 -0.11 6.10 -13.01
CA VAL A 78 0.67 5.72 -11.84
C VAL A 78 1.74 6.78 -11.62
N TYR A 79 1.78 7.33 -10.41
CA TYR A 79 2.87 8.21 -9.99
C TYR A 79 3.89 7.42 -9.19
N LEU A 80 5.17 7.67 -9.45
CA LEU A 80 6.30 7.02 -8.81
C LEU A 80 7.17 8.06 -8.14
N TYR A 81 7.47 7.82 -6.87
CA TYR A 81 8.14 8.74 -5.98
C TYR A 81 9.49 8.13 -5.62
N PHE A 82 10.55 8.77 -6.08
CA PHE A 82 11.93 8.42 -5.78
C PHE A 82 12.46 9.37 -4.73
N ASP A 83 13.24 8.86 -3.78
CA ASP A 83 14.02 9.73 -2.90
C ASP A 83 14.95 10.59 -3.76
N LYS A 84 15.24 11.80 -3.30
CA LYS A 84 16.20 12.70 -3.94
C LYS A 84 17.61 12.52 -3.36
N ASP A 85 17.71 12.00 -2.14
CA ASP A 85 18.97 11.76 -1.47
C ASP A 85 19.50 10.34 -1.74
N GLY A 86 20.81 10.18 -1.59
CA GLY A 86 21.48 8.89 -1.74
C GLY A 86 21.42 8.34 -3.17
N GLU A 87 20.96 7.10 -3.31
CA GLU A 87 20.86 6.39 -4.59
C GLU A 87 19.51 6.60 -5.31
N GLU A 88 18.66 7.48 -4.79
CA GLU A 88 17.34 7.80 -5.33
C GLU A 88 16.44 6.56 -5.53
N PRO A 89 16.19 5.74 -4.49
CA PRO A 89 15.34 4.56 -4.61
C PRO A 89 13.86 4.90 -4.77
N LEU A 90 13.13 4.08 -5.53
CA LEU A 90 11.68 4.08 -5.57
C LEU A 90 11.11 3.63 -4.22
N TYR A 91 10.44 4.53 -3.48
CA TYR A 91 9.88 4.24 -2.16
C TYR A 91 8.36 4.37 -2.10
N GLU A 92 7.72 5.08 -3.03
CA GLU A 92 6.26 5.22 -3.05
C GLU A 92 5.68 5.15 -4.47
N MET A 93 4.50 4.54 -4.57
CA MET A 93 3.69 4.50 -5.78
C MET A 93 2.24 4.85 -5.48
N ILE A 94 1.64 5.65 -6.35
CA ILE A 94 0.22 6.00 -6.29
C ILE A 94 -0.44 5.56 -7.58
N PHE A 95 -1.35 4.59 -7.48
CA PHE A 95 -2.18 4.13 -8.59
C PHE A 95 -3.48 4.93 -8.61
N VAL A 96 -3.71 5.69 -9.66
CA VAL A 96 -4.94 6.48 -9.85
C VAL A 96 -5.90 5.68 -10.73
N PHE A 97 -7.01 5.27 -10.16
CA PHE A 97 -8.05 4.51 -10.85
C PHE A 97 -9.06 5.44 -11.52
N HIS A 98 -9.75 4.96 -12.54
CA HIS A 98 -10.89 5.67 -13.11
C HIS A 98 -12.03 5.84 -12.09
N GLU A 99 -12.19 4.88 -11.18
CA GLU A 99 -13.26 4.84 -10.19
C GLU A 99 -12.74 4.46 -8.80
N THR A 100 -13.32 5.06 -7.75
CA THR A 100 -12.96 4.77 -6.35
C THR A 100 -13.18 3.31 -5.96
N GLU A 101 -14.27 2.71 -6.42
CA GLU A 101 -14.56 1.31 -6.09
C GLU A 101 -13.54 0.35 -6.71
N LYS A 102 -12.97 0.69 -7.88
CA LYS A 102 -11.89 -0.11 -8.49
C LYS A 102 -10.59 -0.07 -7.70
N ALA A 103 -10.29 1.05 -7.05
CA ALA A 103 -9.14 1.13 -6.15
C ALA A 103 -9.30 0.16 -4.96
N LYS A 104 -10.48 0.19 -4.32
CA LYS A 104 -10.80 -0.70 -3.20
C LYS A 104 -10.86 -2.18 -3.61
N GLU A 105 -11.55 -2.50 -4.70
CA GLU A 105 -11.63 -3.87 -5.23
C GLU A 105 -10.24 -4.42 -5.54
N THR A 106 -9.37 -3.60 -6.14
CA THR A 106 -8.01 -3.99 -6.48
C THR A 106 -7.19 -4.26 -5.23
N ALA A 107 -7.23 -3.37 -4.23
CA ALA A 107 -6.53 -3.57 -2.96
C ALA A 107 -7.02 -4.84 -2.24
N LEU A 108 -8.34 -5.05 -2.15
CA LEU A 108 -8.92 -6.25 -1.55
C LEU A 108 -8.49 -7.54 -2.29
N LYS A 109 -8.43 -7.50 -3.63
CA LYS A 109 -7.97 -8.64 -4.43
C LYS A 109 -6.48 -8.93 -4.24
N LEU A 110 -5.65 -7.90 -4.06
CA LEU A 110 -4.21 -8.05 -3.89
C LEU A 110 -3.83 -8.47 -2.48
N TYR A 111 -4.48 -7.88 -1.48
CA TYR A 111 -4.00 -7.87 -0.10
C TYR A 111 -4.98 -8.51 0.90
N GLY A 112 -6.20 -8.85 0.47
CA GLY A 112 -7.28 -9.28 1.36
C GLY A 112 -7.91 -8.12 2.12
N SER A 113 -8.57 -8.38 3.24
CA SER A 113 -9.11 -7.33 4.11
C SER A 113 -7.99 -6.49 4.75
N PRO A 114 -8.22 -5.20 5.05
CA PRO A 114 -7.30 -4.40 5.86
C PRO A 114 -6.91 -5.12 7.15
N ASN A 115 -5.64 -5.01 7.53
CA ASN A 115 -5.09 -5.65 8.74
C ASN A 115 -4.51 -4.63 9.74
N TYR A 116 -4.70 -3.34 9.48
CA TYR A 116 -4.31 -2.26 10.37
C TYR A 116 -5.36 -1.13 10.35
N ASN A 117 -5.83 -0.74 11.54
CA ASN A 117 -6.83 0.33 11.76
C ASN A 117 -8.05 0.26 10.82
N ASP A 118 -8.49 -0.96 10.45
CA ASP A 118 -9.63 -1.28 9.58
C ASP A 118 -9.60 -0.66 8.15
N THR A 119 -8.55 0.08 7.80
CA THR A 119 -8.50 0.91 6.58
C THR A 119 -7.18 0.79 5.83
N GLU A 120 -6.17 0.18 6.45
CA GLU A 120 -4.82 0.06 5.90
C GLU A 120 -4.36 -1.39 5.84
N TRP A 121 -3.43 -1.63 4.93
CA TRP A 121 -2.74 -2.90 4.78
C TRP A 121 -1.27 -2.73 5.14
N ARG A 122 -0.80 -3.58 6.05
CA ARG A 122 0.61 -3.75 6.39
C ARG A 122 1.04 -5.14 5.92
N MET A 123 1.98 -5.17 4.98
CA MET A 123 2.38 -6.38 4.29
C MET A 123 3.88 -6.58 4.37
N LYS A 124 4.33 -7.84 4.34
CA LYS A 124 5.74 -8.15 4.12
C LYS A 124 5.99 -8.44 2.65
N TYR A 125 7.00 -7.79 2.09
CA TYR A 125 7.46 -7.96 0.72
C TYR A 125 8.98 -8.02 0.68
N LYS A 126 9.54 -9.20 0.40
CA LYS A 126 10.99 -9.44 0.46
C LYS A 126 11.55 -9.01 1.83
N TYR A 127 12.45 -8.02 1.85
CA TYR A 127 13.07 -7.44 3.04
C TYR A 127 12.39 -6.15 3.53
N LEU A 128 11.29 -5.74 2.88
CA LEU A 128 10.55 -4.51 3.17
C LEU A 128 9.24 -4.79 3.88
N THR A 129 8.75 -3.78 4.60
CA THR A 129 7.34 -3.70 5.00
C THR A 129 6.63 -2.75 4.05
N LEU A 130 5.57 -3.19 3.40
CA LEU A 130 4.76 -2.33 2.54
C LEU A 130 3.53 -1.87 3.29
N TRP A 131 3.21 -0.58 3.17
CA TRP A 131 1.98 -0.01 3.68
C TRP A 131 1.11 0.43 2.51
N SER A 132 -0.18 0.19 2.60
CA SER A 132 -1.14 0.62 1.59
C SER A 132 -2.41 1.13 2.20
N TRP A 133 -3.01 2.13 1.56
CA TRP A 133 -4.32 2.66 1.90
C TRP A 133 -5.01 3.22 0.66
N ILE A 134 -6.32 3.43 0.78
CA ILE A 134 -7.14 4.04 -0.27
C ILE A 134 -7.44 5.49 0.10
N TYR A 135 -7.18 6.42 -0.83
CA TYR A 135 -7.61 7.80 -0.74
C TYR A 135 -8.35 8.21 -2.00
N LYS A 136 -9.68 8.36 -1.91
CA LYS A 136 -10.56 8.57 -3.07
C LYS A 136 -10.34 7.46 -4.11
N ASN A 137 -10.06 7.80 -5.36
CA ASN A 137 -9.73 6.87 -6.45
C ASN A 137 -8.25 6.47 -6.50
N LYS A 138 -7.49 6.70 -5.44
CA LYS A 138 -6.07 6.39 -5.37
C LYS A 138 -5.82 5.21 -4.44
N MET A 139 -5.01 4.27 -4.88
CA MET A 139 -4.34 3.30 -4.00
C MET A 139 -2.91 3.77 -3.81
N VAL A 140 -2.55 4.11 -2.58
CA VAL A 140 -1.18 4.50 -2.22
C VAL A 140 -0.46 3.27 -1.70
N LEU A 141 0.79 3.10 -2.08
CA LEU A 141 1.62 1.97 -1.68
C LEU A 141 3.04 2.49 -1.41
N VAL A 142 3.49 2.31 -0.17
CA VAL A 142 4.78 2.80 0.32
C VAL A 142 5.63 1.61 0.75
N GLY A 143 6.89 1.60 0.33
CA GLY A 143 7.91 0.69 0.83
C GLY A 143 8.63 1.30 2.01
N ASN A 144 8.42 0.76 3.21
CA ASN A 144 9.18 1.11 4.39
C ASN A 144 10.36 0.13 4.56
N SER A 145 11.57 0.66 4.45
CA SER A 145 12.80 -0.06 4.80
C SER A 145 13.27 0.38 6.19
N TYR A 146 13.72 -0.56 7.02
CA TYR A 146 14.17 -0.30 8.41
C TYR A 146 15.29 0.75 8.54
N ASN A 147 15.95 1.13 7.44
CA ASN A 147 17.13 2.01 7.41
C ASN A 147 16.91 3.32 6.64
N SER A 148 15.70 3.63 6.22
CA SER A 148 15.47 4.77 5.35
C SER A 148 14.74 5.91 6.05
N ASN A 149 15.39 7.07 6.17
CA ASN A 149 14.83 8.32 6.68
C ASN A 149 13.86 8.97 5.68
N HIS A 150 12.85 8.24 5.18
CA HIS A 150 11.85 8.81 4.28
C HIS A 150 10.75 9.53 5.08
N GLU A 151 9.94 10.35 4.42
CA GLU A 151 8.84 11.16 5.03
C GLU A 151 7.88 10.38 5.95
N TRP A 152 7.83 9.07 5.78
CA TRP A 152 6.97 8.15 6.53
C TRP A 152 7.64 7.48 7.75
N THR A 153 8.90 7.78 8.13
CA THR A 153 9.51 7.20 9.34
C THR A 153 9.07 7.89 10.64
N ASP A 154 8.89 9.21 10.62
CA ASP A 154 8.63 9.99 11.84
C ASP A 154 7.14 10.18 12.14
N SER A 155 6.28 10.01 11.14
CA SER A 155 4.85 10.29 11.22
C SER A 155 4.02 9.17 11.89
N PHE A 156 4.66 8.08 12.34
CA PHE A 156 3.94 6.90 12.84
C PHE A 156 4.56 6.21 14.07
N ASN A 157 5.43 6.92 14.80
CA ASN A 157 5.82 6.54 16.16
C ASN A 157 4.77 7.01 17.18
#